data_AF-A0A3B0PUE7-F1
#
_entry.id   AF-A0A3B0PUE7-F1
#
_cell.length_a   1.000
_cell.length_b   1.000
_cell.length_c   1.000
_cell.angle_alpha   90.00
_cell.angle_beta   90.00
_cell.angle_gamma   90.00
#
_symmetry.space_group_name_H-M   'P 1'
#
loop_
_entity.id
_entity.type
_entity.pdbx_description
1 polymer ?
#
loop_
_entity_poly.entity_id
_entity_poly.type
_entity_poly.pdbx_seq_one_letter_code
_entity_poly.pdbx_strand_id
1 'polypeptide(L)'
;MSLRIVRFTIYKQLILDSKSLFFTVFVSIFLFAIFLFFISFVRIDFYKPALINFDNDEIYISNFSSEKLQPNQYIKFSYLSNEEVFQFETKIEKILDSKIYIKDARIASELKSKNINLLNISMFFEEKVLW
;
A
#
# COMPACT_ATOMS: atom_id res chain seq x y z
N MET A 1 4.12 42.25 50.95
CA MET A 1 4.77 41.42 49.90
C MET A 1 5.31 42.36 48.82
N SER A 2 6.61 42.37 48.53
CA SER A 2 7.22 43.36 47.61
C SER A 2 6.88 43.06 46.14
N LEU A 3 6.53 44.08 45.35
CA LEU A 3 6.18 44.02 43.93
C LEU A 3 7.26 43.30 43.07
N ARG A 4 8.53 43.37 43.49
CA ARG A 4 9.66 42.66 42.84
C ARG A 4 9.56 41.14 42.96
N ILE A 5 9.09 40.63 44.10
CA ILE A 5 8.98 39.18 44.35
C ILE A 5 7.85 38.60 43.50
N VAL A 6 6.71 39.29 43.42
CA VAL A 6 5.56 38.89 42.59
C VAL A 6 5.95 38.82 41.11
N ARG A 7 6.67 39.83 40.60
CA ARG A 7 7.17 39.84 39.22
C ARG A 7 8.12 38.67 38.94
N PHE A 8 9.08 38.40 39.84
CA PHE A 8 10.02 37.29 39.69
C PHE A 8 9.31 35.92 39.65
N THR A 9 8.31 35.72 40.50
CA THR A 9 7.51 34.49 40.51
C THR A 9 6.73 34.30 39.20
N ILE A 10 6.13 35.37 38.65
CA ILE A 10 5.41 35.32 37.37
C ILE A 10 6.36 34.97 36.21
N TYR A 11 7.54 35.59 36.15
CA TYR A 11 8.53 35.27 35.10
C TYR A 11 9.02 33.82 35.20
N LYS A 12 9.25 33.32 36.42
CA LYS A 12 9.65 31.92 36.64
C LYS A 12 8.56 30.95 36.20
N GLN A 13 7.29 31.27 36.47
CA GLN A 13 6.15 30.45 36.06
C GLN A 13 6.00 30.41 34.53
N LEU A 14 6.09 31.55 33.86
CA LEU A 14 6.04 31.64 32.39
C LEU A 14 7.17 30.82 31.70
N ILE A 15 8.37 30.82 32.28
CA ILE A 15 9.49 30.01 31.78
C ILE A 15 9.24 28.51 31.98
N LEU A 16 8.60 28.11 33.08
CA LEU A 16 8.21 26.72 33.30
C LEU A 16 7.11 26.27 32.34
N ASP A 17 6.07 27.08 32.17
CA ASP A 17 4.93 26.78 31.31
C ASP A 17 5.35 26.69 29.83
N SER A 18 6.23 27.59 29.37
CA SER A 18 6.79 27.54 28.01
C SER A 18 7.65 26.29 27.75
N LYS A 19 8.44 25.83 28.72
CA LYS A 19 9.19 24.57 28.60
C LYS A 19 8.28 23.36 28.55
N SER A 20 7.23 23.34 29.37
CA SER A 20 6.23 22.28 29.38
C SER A 20 5.49 22.22 28.05
N LEU A 21 5.10 23.38 27.50
CA LEU A 21 4.39 23.47 26.22
C LEU A 21 5.30 23.08 25.04
N PHE A 22 6.57 23.46 25.07
CA PHE A 22 7.54 22.99 24.09
C PHE A 22 7.69 21.47 24.12
N PHE A 23 7.79 20.88 25.32
CA PHE A 23 7.93 19.43 25.47
C PHE A 23 6.70 18.67 24.97
N THR A 24 5.48 19.12 25.31
CA THR A 24 4.25 18.46 24.85
C THR A 24 4.07 18.54 23.34
N VAL A 25 4.37 19.68 22.73
CA VAL A 25 4.34 19.84 21.26
C VAL A 25 5.37 18.94 20.60
N PHE A 26 6.60 18.91 21.10
CA PHE A 26 7.66 18.05 20.57
C PHE A 26 7.29 16.57 20.63
N VAL A 27 6.80 16.09 21.77
CA VAL A 27 6.36 14.70 21.95
C VAL A 27 5.20 14.36 21.01
N SER A 28 4.25 15.28 20.83
CA SER A 28 3.10 15.06 19.94
C SER A 28 3.52 14.93 18.48
N ILE A 29 4.43 15.79 18.01
CA ILE A 29 4.99 15.72 16.64
C ILE A 29 5.78 14.41 16.45
N PHE A 30 6.58 14.02 17.46
CA PHE A 30 7.37 12.80 17.42
C PHE A 30 6.48 11.54 17.33
N LEU A 31 5.43 11.46 18.15
CA LEU A 31 4.47 10.36 18.10
C LEU A 31 3.73 10.31 16.77
N PHE A 32 3.36 11.48 16.22
CA PHE A 32 2.72 11.55 14.90
C PHE A 32 3.66 11.06 13.79
N ALA A 33 4.95 11.41 13.83
CA ALA A 33 5.93 10.92 12.87
C ALA A 33 6.12 9.39 12.95
N ILE A 34 6.15 8.82 14.16
CA ILE A 34 6.19 7.37 14.36
C ILE A 34 4.94 6.71 13.76
N PHE A 35 3.76 7.27 14.01
CA PHE A 35 2.51 6.76 13.45
C PHE A 35 2.52 6.76 11.92
N LEU A 36 2.96 7.86 11.29
CA LEU A 36 3.14 7.93 9.84
C LEU A 36 4.15 6.89 9.33
N PHE A 37 5.26 6.70 10.04
CA PHE A 37 6.25 5.67 9.69
C PHE A 37 5.66 4.26 9.71
N PHE A 38 4.87 3.91 10.74
CA PHE A 38 4.18 2.62 10.80
C PHE A 38 3.14 2.46 9.68
N ILE A 39 2.38 3.49 9.34
CA ILE A 39 1.45 3.44 8.20
C ILE A 39 2.21 3.17 6.90
N SER A 40 3.34 3.85 6.68
CA SER A 40 4.19 3.63 5.50
C SER A 40 4.75 2.21 5.46
N PHE A 41 5.24 1.68 6.59
CA PHE A 41 5.79 0.33 6.66
C PHE A 41 4.72 -0.74 6.42
N VAL A 42 3.56 -0.61 7.06
CA VAL A 42 2.41 -1.51 6.84
C VAL A 42 1.92 -1.45 5.41
N ARG A 43 1.87 -0.27 4.78
CA ARG A 43 1.53 -0.17 3.34
C ARG A 43 2.55 -0.89 2.45
N ILE A 44 3.84 -0.79 2.72
CA ILE A 44 4.88 -1.42 1.89
C ILE A 44 4.71 -2.94 1.81
N ASP A 45 4.31 -3.61 2.90
CA ASP A 45 4.11 -5.07 2.90
C ASP A 45 2.89 -5.51 2.07
N PHE A 46 1.86 -4.68 1.95
CA PHE A 46 0.68 -4.95 1.09
C PHE A 46 0.89 -4.60 -0.38
N TYR A 47 1.84 -3.71 -0.69
CA TYR A 47 2.13 -3.24 -2.05
C TYR A 47 3.50 -3.71 -2.54
N LYS A 48 3.87 -4.99 -2.34
CA LYS A 48 4.91 -5.56 -3.19
C LYS A 48 4.39 -5.49 -4.63
N PRO A 49 5.07 -4.77 -5.55
CA PRO A 49 4.61 -4.69 -6.92
C PRO A 49 4.64 -6.10 -7.51
N ALA A 50 3.46 -6.63 -7.78
CA ALA A 50 3.31 -7.91 -8.44
C ALA A 50 3.93 -7.78 -9.84
N LEU A 51 4.87 -8.66 -10.18
CA LEU A 51 5.60 -8.62 -11.45
C LEU A 51 4.90 -9.51 -12.47
N ILE A 52 4.22 -8.89 -13.42
CA ILE A 52 3.56 -9.52 -14.56
C ILE A 52 4.56 -9.62 -15.69
N ASN A 53 4.85 -10.86 -16.09
CA ASN A 53 5.64 -11.17 -17.25
C ASN A 53 4.78 -11.93 -18.25
N PHE A 54 5.14 -11.80 -19.52
CA PHE A 54 4.45 -12.43 -20.65
C PHE A 54 5.40 -13.41 -21.32
N ASP A 55 5.00 -14.67 -21.46
CA ASP A 55 5.75 -15.67 -22.23
C ASP A 55 4.83 -16.40 -23.19
N ASN A 56 5.03 -16.15 -24.49
CA ASN A 56 4.38 -16.71 -25.67
C ASN A 56 2.85 -16.66 -25.78
N ASP A 57 2.10 -16.73 -24.67
CA ASP A 57 0.66 -16.46 -24.46
C ASP A 57 0.26 -16.58 -22.97
N GLU A 58 1.18 -16.98 -22.09
CA GLU A 58 0.97 -17.12 -20.66
C GLU A 58 1.35 -15.84 -19.92
N ILE A 59 0.47 -15.41 -19.02
CA ILE A 59 0.74 -14.33 -18.08
C ILE A 59 1.18 -15.00 -16.78
N TYR A 60 2.36 -14.66 -16.29
CA TYR A 60 2.78 -15.05 -14.95
C TYR A 60 3.00 -13.85 -14.06
N ILE A 61 2.30 -13.85 -12.94
CA ILE A 61 2.47 -12.87 -11.87
C ILE A 61 3.44 -13.46 -10.87
N SER A 62 4.52 -12.75 -10.56
CA SER A 62 5.49 -13.12 -9.52
C SER A 62 5.47 -12.11 -8.38
N ASN A 63 6.08 -12.49 -7.25
CA ASN A 63 6.29 -11.60 -6.10
C ASN A 63 5.01 -11.22 -5.31
N PHE A 64 4.01 -12.10 -5.31
CA PHE A 64 2.84 -12.01 -4.42
C PHE A 64 3.04 -12.92 -3.20
N SER A 65 2.36 -12.61 -2.08
CA SER A 65 2.30 -13.51 -0.94
C SER A 65 1.42 -14.71 -1.28
N SER A 66 2.04 -15.88 -1.45
CA SER A 66 1.38 -17.12 -1.85
C SER A 66 0.59 -17.78 -0.74
N GLU A 67 0.69 -17.30 0.51
CA GLU A 67 0.16 -17.97 1.70
C GLU A 67 -1.38 -18.09 1.74
N LYS A 68 -2.11 -17.42 0.84
CA LYS A 68 -3.59 -17.44 0.82
C LYS A 68 -4.23 -17.70 -0.55
N LEU A 69 -3.44 -17.98 -1.59
CA LEU A 69 -3.97 -18.14 -2.94
C LEU A 69 -4.16 -19.61 -3.30
N GLN A 70 -5.30 -19.90 -3.93
CA GLN A 70 -5.66 -21.23 -4.39
C GLN A 70 -5.85 -21.24 -5.91
N PRO A 71 -5.51 -22.35 -6.58
CA PRO A 71 -5.94 -22.59 -7.96
C PRO A 71 -7.46 -22.44 -8.08
N ASN A 72 -7.95 -21.99 -9.24
CA ASN A 72 -9.35 -21.69 -9.52
C ASN A 72 -9.97 -20.44 -8.88
N GLN A 73 -9.23 -19.68 -8.05
CA GLN A 73 -9.68 -18.35 -7.64
C GLN A 73 -9.69 -17.38 -8.82
N TYR A 74 -10.50 -16.33 -8.71
CA TYR A 74 -10.55 -15.27 -9.72
C TYR A 74 -9.66 -14.10 -9.30
N ILE A 75 -8.96 -13.55 -10.28
CA ILE A 75 -8.13 -12.37 -10.15
C ILE A 75 -8.77 -11.27 -10.96
N LYS A 76 -8.98 -10.15 -10.28
CA LYS A 76 -9.37 -8.90 -10.92
C LYS A 76 -8.14 -8.01 -11.06
N PHE A 77 -7.86 -7.61 -12.29
CA PHE A 77 -6.86 -6.62 -12.65
C PHE A 77 -7.55 -5.30 -12.93
N SER A 78 -6.98 -4.21 -12.42
CA SER A 78 -7.37 -2.87 -12.81
C SER A 78 -6.17 -2.02 -13.15
N TYR A 79 -6.20 -1.32 -14.28
CA TYR A 79 -5.19 -0.33 -14.62
C TYR A 79 -5.81 0.98 -15.07
N LEU A 80 -5.05 2.06 -14.87
CA LEU A 80 -5.41 3.40 -15.33
C LEU A 80 -4.73 3.70 -16.66
N SER A 81 -5.49 4.11 -17.67
CA SER A 81 -4.98 4.56 -18.96
C SER A 81 -5.81 5.74 -19.44
N ASN A 82 -5.17 6.87 -19.76
CA ASN A 82 -5.84 8.08 -20.26
C ASN A 82 -7.07 8.50 -19.42
N GLU A 83 -6.91 8.51 -18.09
CA GLU A 83 -7.97 8.87 -17.12
C GLU A 83 -9.15 7.88 -17.03
N GLU A 84 -9.14 6.80 -17.82
CA GLU A 84 -10.10 5.71 -17.73
C GLU A 84 -9.53 4.52 -16.93
N VAL A 85 -10.38 3.90 -16.11
CA VAL A 85 -10.05 2.69 -15.35
C VAL A 85 -10.55 1.48 -16.13
N PHE A 86 -9.62 0.65 -16.57
CA PHE A 86 -9.92 -0.62 -17.23
C PHE A 86 -9.87 -1.74 -16.20
N GLN A 87 -10.82 -2.68 -16.28
CA GLN A 87 -10.93 -3.80 -15.35
C GLN A 87 -11.12 -5.12 -16.11
N PHE A 88 -10.39 -6.15 -15.69
CA PHE A 88 -10.46 -7.49 -16.26
C PHE A 88 -10.53 -8.49 -15.13
N GLU A 89 -11.28 -9.55 -15.35
CA GLU A 89 -11.35 -10.67 -14.41
C GLU A 89 -10.96 -11.94 -15.15
N THR A 90 -10.13 -12.76 -14.51
CA THR A 90 -9.68 -14.03 -15.09
C THR A 90 -9.37 -15.03 -13.99
N LYS A 91 -9.29 -16.30 -14.36
CA LYS A 91 -9.15 -17.41 -13.41
C LYS A 91 -7.69 -17.83 -13.27
N ILE A 92 -7.28 -18.13 -12.03
CA ILE A 92 -5.98 -18.74 -11.76
C ILE A 92 -5.98 -20.18 -12.29
N GLU A 93 -5.06 -20.47 -13.20
CA GLU A 93 -4.89 -21.82 -13.73
C GLU A 93 -4.06 -22.68 -12.77
N LYS A 94 -2.89 -22.18 -12.37
CA LYS A 94 -1.97 -22.89 -11.47
C LYS A 94 -1.10 -21.88 -10.69
N ILE A 95 -0.61 -22.33 -9.54
CA ILE A 95 0.33 -21.58 -8.70
C ILE A 95 1.58 -22.46 -8.53
N LEU A 96 2.75 -21.97 -8.97
CA LEU A 96 4.03 -22.68 -8.83
C LEU A 96 5.09 -21.70 -8.36
N ASP A 97 5.93 -22.07 -7.37
CA ASP A 97 7.07 -21.27 -6.92
C ASP A 97 6.76 -19.79 -6.63
N SER A 98 5.60 -19.50 -6.02
CA SER A 98 5.12 -18.13 -5.80
C SER A 98 4.97 -17.31 -7.10
N LYS A 99 4.58 -18.01 -8.19
CA LYS A 99 4.12 -17.48 -9.47
C LYS A 99 2.67 -17.92 -9.72
N ILE A 100 1.79 -16.99 -10.08
CA ILE A 100 0.43 -17.28 -10.55
C ILE A 100 0.48 -17.36 -12.05
N TYR A 101 -0.01 -18.44 -12.61
CA TYR A 101 -0.15 -18.60 -14.05
C TYR A 101 -1.59 -18.37 -14.44
N ILE A 102 -1.77 -17.54 -15.46
CA ILE A 102 -3.03 -17.20 -16.07
C ILE A 102 -2.89 -17.42 -17.57
N LYS A 103 -3.86 -18.14 -18.12
CA LYS A 103 -3.95 -18.40 -19.56
C LYS A 103 -5.15 -17.65 -20.12
N ASP A 104 -4.92 -16.38 -20.41
CA ASP A 104 -5.90 -15.49 -21.03
C ASP A 104 -5.21 -14.63 -22.10
N ALA A 105 -5.27 -15.10 -23.35
CA ALA A 105 -4.64 -14.45 -24.49
C ALA A 105 -5.20 -13.04 -24.75
N ARG A 106 -6.45 -12.76 -24.37
CA ARG A 106 -7.07 -11.43 -24.53
C ARG A 106 -6.39 -10.44 -23.60
N ILE A 107 -6.27 -10.77 -22.32
CA ILE A 107 -5.61 -9.92 -21.32
C ILE A 107 -4.12 -9.77 -21.64
N ALA A 108 -3.47 -10.84 -22.07
CA ALA A 108 -2.04 -10.81 -22.42
C ALA A 108 -1.76 -9.85 -23.58
N SER A 109 -2.57 -9.95 -24.64
CA SER A 109 -2.48 -9.07 -25.81
C SER A 109 -2.78 -7.62 -25.45
N GLU A 110 -3.81 -7.36 -24.63
CA GLU A 110 -4.19 -6.01 -24.21
C GLU A 110 -3.09 -5.34 -23.38
N LEU A 111 -2.59 -6.01 -22.33
CA LEU A 111 -1.51 -5.47 -21.50
C LEU A 111 -0.21 -5.26 -22.29
N LYS A 112 0.14 -6.18 -23.20
CA LYS A 112 1.31 -6.07 -24.08
C LYS A 112 1.17 -4.92 -25.09
N SER A 113 0.00 -4.76 -25.71
CA SER A 113 -0.26 -3.71 -26.71
C SER A 113 -0.20 -2.30 -26.13
N LYS A 114 -0.55 -2.16 -24.85
CA LYS A 114 -0.60 -0.88 -24.14
C LYS A 114 0.69 -0.54 -23.39
N ASN A 115 1.68 -1.43 -23.39
CA ASN A 115 2.95 -1.29 -22.66
C ASN A 115 2.73 -0.88 -21.19
N ILE A 116 1.76 -1.52 -20.53
CA ILE A 116 1.34 -1.12 -19.18
C ILE A 116 2.36 -1.63 -18.18
N ASN A 117 2.97 -0.70 -17.45
CA ASN A 117 3.88 -1.00 -16.36
C ASN A 117 3.14 -1.52 -15.13
N LEU A 118 3.85 -2.30 -14.31
CA LEU A 118 3.33 -2.99 -13.13
C LEU A 118 2.86 -2.06 -12.01
N LEU A 119 3.46 -0.87 -11.92
CA LEU A 119 3.05 0.17 -10.99
C LEU A 119 1.63 0.68 -11.28
N ASN A 120 1.12 0.47 -12.49
CA ASN A 120 -0.20 0.95 -12.92
C ASN A 120 -1.29 -0.11 -12.72
N ILE A 121 -0.96 -1.28 -12.18
CA ILE A 121 -1.88 -2.41 -12.04
C ILE A 121 -2.19 -2.64 -10.57
N SER A 122 -3.47 -2.58 -10.24
CA SER A 122 -4.02 -3.02 -8.96
C SER A 122 -4.64 -4.40 -9.14
N MET A 123 -4.45 -5.27 -8.15
CA MET A 123 -4.87 -6.66 -8.19
C MET A 123 -5.71 -6.98 -6.97
N PHE A 124 -6.83 -7.64 -7.19
CA PHE A 124 -7.73 -8.13 -6.14
C PHE A 124 -8.07 -9.60 -6.39
N PHE A 125 -8.07 -10.39 -5.31
CA PHE A 125 -8.41 -11.80 -5.35
C PHE A 125 -9.81 -11.98 -4.78
N GLU A 126 -10.69 -12.59 -5.57
CA GLU A 126 -12.05 -12.90 -5.15
C GLU A 126 -12.25 -14.42 -5.12
N GLU A 127 -12.69 -14.92 -3.97
CA GLU A 127 -13.10 -16.31 -3.83
C GLU A 127 -14.56 -16.43 -4.30
N LYS A 128 -14.75 -16.77 -5.58
CA LYS A 128 -16.07 -17.11 -6.09
C LYS A 128 -16.38 -18.56 -5.74
N VAL A 129 -17.27 -18.77 -4.77
CA VAL A 129 -17.87 -20.08 -4.51
C VAL A 129 -18.75 -20.42 -5.72
N LEU A 130 -18.27 -21.31 -6.58
CA LEU A 130 -19.07 -21.90 -7.66
C LEU A 130 -20.04 -22.89 -7.00
N TRP A 131 -21.32 -22.52 -6.91
CA TRP A 131 -22.41 -23.43 -6.56
C TRP A 131 -22.77 -24.31 -7.77
#